data_AF-A0A1B9QLD6-F1
#
_entry.id   AF-A0A1B9QLD6-F1
#
_cell.length_a   1.000
_cell.length_b   1.000
_cell.length_c   1.000
_cell.angle_alpha   90.00
_cell.angle_beta   90.00
_cell.angle_gamma   90.00
#
_symmetry.space_group_name_H-M   'P 1'
#
loop_
_entity.id
_entity.type
_entity.pdbx_description
1 polymer ?
#
loop_
_entity_poly.entity_id
_entity_poly.type
_entity_poly.pdbx_seq_one_letter_code
_entity_poly.pdbx_strand_id
1 'polypeptide(L)'
;MYIEIEPEQRVIPQITLKRRRSSNVIKKSEVRLFHEAQALLMAIEEQTQEHQKILEKQVLRMIEDKEQALNEYVEKAYDKVIESWLRQQSEWFEHAQHQLAELLNDQQNNFNQVKQELKRSIATSVNSRLTKLNQSDHLIGHLVELLHAEIDDEARNLSVKKITQEDGVVLTIENEDSIISINTVSLINELRAGLDQL
;
A
#
# COMPACT_ATOMS: atom_id res chain seq x y z
N MET A 1 -52.40 1.30 2.51
CA MET A 1 -52.68 0.24 1.52
C MET A 1 -54.06 -0.30 1.86
N TYR A 2 -55.08 -0.03 1.04
CA TYR A 2 -56.44 -0.57 1.26
C TYR A 2 -56.50 -1.93 0.55
N ILE A 3 -56.88 -2.98 1.28
CA ILE A 3 -57.22 -4.26 0.66
C ILE A 3 -58.66 -4.11 0.16
N GLU A 4 -58.81 -3.72 -1.10
CA GLU A 4 -60.10 -3.80 -1.78
C GLU A 4 -60.41 -5.26 -2.07
N ILE A 5 -61.34 -5.83 -1.31
CA ILE A 5 -61.99 -7.08 -1.70
C ILE A 5 -62.70 -6.81 -3.03
N GLU A 6 -62.33 -7.57 -4.07
CA GLU A 6 -62.93 -7.45 -5.40
C GLU A 6 -64.47 -7.51 -5.30
N PRO A 7 -65.21 -6.69 -6.07
CA PRO A 7 -66.66 -6.59 -5.96
C PRO A 7 -67.38 -7.92 -6.23
N GLU A 8 -66.73 -8.83 -6.97
CA GLU A 8 -67.20 -10.19 -7.26
C GLU A 8 -67.16 -11.12 -6.02
N GLN A 9 -66.37 -10.79 -5.00
CA GLN A 9 -66.31 -11.49 -3.71
C GLN A 9 -67.15 -10.79 -2.64
N ARG A 10 -67.57 -9.53 -2.86
CA ARG A 10 -68.52 -8.77 -2.03
C ARG A 10 -69.99 -9.06 -2.38
N VAL A 11 -70.31 -10.27 -2.82
CA VAL A 11 -71.70 -10.61 -3.16
C VAL A 11 -72.49 -10.79 -1.86
N ILE A 12 -73.00 -9.66 -1.36
CA ILE A 12 -74.08 -9.68 -0.38
C ILE A 12 -75.26 -10.39 -1.06
N PRO A 13 -75.79 -11.47 -0.48
CA PRO A 13 -76.89 -12.20 -1.10
C PRO A 13 -78.07 -11.26 -1.33
N GLN A 14 -78.34 -10.95 -2.59
CA GLN A 14 -79.51 -10.15 -2.95
C GLN A 14 -80.75 -10.99 -2.70
N ILE A 15 -81.55 -10.60 -1.69
CA ILE A 15 -82.84 -11.22 -1.40
C ILE A 15 -83.82 -10.82 -2.51
N THR A 16 -83.71 -11.47 -3.67
CA THR A 16 -84.66 -11.31 -4.76
C THR A 16 -85.77 -12.34 -4.58
N LEU A 17 -86.94 -11.89 -4.11
CA LEU A 17 -88.17 -12.69 -4.13
C LEU A 17 -88.62 -12.87 -5.59
N LYS A 18 -88.00 -13.79 -6.34
CA LYS A 18 -88.49 -14.20 -7.66
C LYS A 18 -89.81 -14.96 -7.49
N ARG A 19 -90.95 -14.30 -7.71
CA ARG A 19 -92.22 -14.97 -8.02
C ARG A 19 -93.11 -14.15 -8.96
N ARG A 20 -93.73 -14.83 -9.92
CA ARG A 20 -94.76 -14.28 -10.83
C ARG A 20 -95.95 -13.81 -9.98
N ARG A 21 -96.15 -12.49 -9.88
CA ARG A 21 -97.28 -11.88 -9.17
C ARG A 21 -98.43 -11.59 -10.15
N SER A 22 -99.66 -11.83 -9.72
CA SER A 22 -100.90 -11.42 -10.40
C SER A 22 -101.66 -10.32 -9.65
N SER A 23 -101.10 -9.76 -8.57
CA SER A 23 -101.70 -8.71 -7.74
C SER A 23 -100.63 -7.85 -7.05
N ASN A 24 -100.97 -6.59 -6.78
CA ASN A 24 -100.11 -5.58 -6.15
C ASN A 24 -100.17 -5.56 -4.61
N VAL A 25 -100.91 -6.47 -3.97
CA VAL A 25 -101.05 -6.52 -2.51
C VAL A 25 -99.91 -7.32 -1.87
N ILE A 26 -99.13 -6.67 -1.00
CA ILE A 26 -98.03 -7.30 -0.25
C ILE A 26 -98.58 -7.91 1.05
N LYS A 27 -98.24 -9.18 1.33
CA LYS A 27 -98.67 -9.86 2.55
C LYS A 27 -97.79 -9.45 3.74
N LYS A 28 -98.38 -9.30 4.93
CA LYS A 28 -97.66 -8.97 6.18
C LYS A 28 -96.52 -9.95 6.51
N SER A 29 -96.65 -11.22 6.13
CA SER A 29 -95.59 -12.23 6.27
C SER A 29 -94.38 -11.97 5.36
N GLU A 30 -94.60 -11.41 4.17
CA GLU A 30 -93.51 -11.06 3.24
C GLU A 30 -92.71 -9.86 3.76
N VAL A 31 -93.39 -8.90 4.38
CA VAL A 31 -92.73 -7.77 5.05
C VAL A 31 -91.86 -8.27 6.22
N ARG A 32 -92.33 -9.23 7.01
CA ARG A 32 -91.52 -9.83 8.10
C ARG A 32 -90.27 -10.54 7.59
N LEU A 33 -90.41 -11.37 6.56
CA LEU A 33 -89.28 -12.04 5.90
C LEU A 33 -88.24 -11.04 5.37
N PHE A 34 -88.70 -9.91 4.81
CA PHE A 34 -87.80 -8.85 4.37
C PHE A 34 -87.03 -8.21 5.54
N HIS A 35 -87.70 -7.91 6.66
CA HIS A 35 -87.04 -7.32 7.84
C HIS A 35 -86.05 -8.29 8.50
N GLU A 36 -86.40 -9.59 8.58
CA GLU A 36 -85.50 -10.63 9.09
C GLU A 36 -84.27 -10.77 8.21
N ALA A 37 -84.45 -10.78 6.89
CA ALA A 37 -83.35 -10.88 5.95
C ALA A 37 -82.48 -9.60 5.92
N GLN A 38 -83.08 -8.42 6.11
CA GLN A 38 -82.35 -7.15 6.28
C GLN A 38 -81.53 -7.15 7.57
N ALA A 39 -82.06 -7.65 8.69
CA ALA A 39 -81.33 -7.75 9.95
C ALA A 39 -80.14 -8.71 9.84
N LEU A 40 -80.31 -9.86 9.15
CA LEU A 40 -79.22 -10.78 8.86
C LEU A 40 -78.14 -10.14 7.97
N LEU A 41 -78.54 -9.35 6.97
CA LEU A 41 -77.62 -8.65 6.09
C LEU A 41 -76.78 -7.63 6.87
N MET A 42 -77.39 -6.85 7.75
CA MET A 42 -76.67 -5.90 8.61
C MET A 42 -75.68 -6.60 9.56
N ALA A 43 -76.06 -7.75 10.13
CA ALA A 43 -75.16 -8.54 10.98
C ALA A 43 -73.95 -9.09 10.21
N ILE A 44 -74.16 -9.53 8.97
CA ILE A 44 -73.08 -10.00 8.09
C ILE A 44 -72.15 -8.84 7.69
N GLU A 45 -72.70 -7.66 7.39
CA GLU A 45 -71.89 -6.46 7.10
C GLU A 45 -71.00 -6.08 8.28
N GLU A 46 -71.54 -6.10 9.51
CA GLU A 46 -70.78 -5.80 10.73
C GLU A 46 -69.64 -6.81 10.97
N GLN A 47 -69.92 -8.12 10.82
CA GLN A 47 -68.89 -9.15 10.90
C GLN A 47 -67.82 -9.01 9.81
N THR A 48 -68.21 -8.64 8.59
CA THR A 48 -67.28 -8.42 7.48
C THR A 48 -66.34 -7.25 7.78
N GLN A 49 -66.87 -6.16 8.34
CA GLN A 49 -66.06 -5.02 8.75
C GLN A 49 -65.10 -5.37 9.90
N GLU A 50 -65.54 -6.19 10.86
CA GLU A 50 -64.67 -6.66 11.95
C GLU A 50 -63.53 -7.53 11.43
N HIS A 51 -63.84 -8.51 10.56
CA HIS A 51 -62.82 -9.34 9.92
C HIS A 51 -61.86 -8.51 9.06
N GLN A 52 -62.35 -7.51 8.32
CA GLN A 52 -61.50 -6.62 7.55
C GLN A 52 -60.51 -5.86 8.46
N LYS A 53 -60.98 -5.31 9.60
CA LYS A 53 -60.09 -4.62 10.56
C LYS A 53 -59.03 -5.55 11.15
N ILE A 54 -59.38 -6.79 11.44
CA ILE A 54 -58.42 -7.79 11.94
C ILE A 54 -57.36 -8.07 10.87
N LEU A 55 -57.79 -8.24 9.62
CA LEU A 55 -56.92 -8.54 8.48
C LEU A 55 -55.98 -7.37 8.19
N GLU A 56 -56.47 -6.13 8.22
CA GLU A 56 -55.64 -4.92 8.09
C GLU A 56 -54.58 -4.83 9.19
N LYS A 57 -54.95 -5.10 10.45
CA LYS A 57 -53.99 -5.12 11.57
C LYS A 57 -52.95 -6.24 11.42
N GLN A 58 -53.35 -7.41 10.95
CA GLN A 58 -52.43 -8.52 10.75
C GLN A 58 -51.45 -8.22 9.61
N VAL A 59 -51.93 -7.63 8.52
CA VAL A 59 -51.08 -7.23 7.39
C VAL A 59 -50.11 -6.14 7.79
N LEU A 60 -50.54 -5.15 8.57
CA LEU A 60 -49.63 -4.11 9.10
C LEU A 60 -48.51 -4.74 9.93
N ARG A 61 -48.83 -5.64 10.87
CA ARG A 61 -47.81 -6.35 11.66
C ARG A 61 -46.87 -7.17 10.79
N MET A 62 -47.41 -7.89 9.80
CA MET A 62 -46.57 -8.66 8.87
C MET A 62 -45.63 -7.76 8.05
N ILE A 63 -46.08 -6.56 7.67
CA ILE A 63 -45.23 -5.58 6.98
C ILE A 63 -44.12 -5.11 7.92
N GLU A 64 -44.47 -4.69 9.14
CA GLU A 64 -43.50 -4.25 10.16
C GLU A 64 -42.45 -5.33 10.46
N ASP A 65 -42.89 -6.59 10.67
CA ASP A 65 -42.01 -7.73 10.92
C ASP A 65 -41.06 -8.00 9.74
N LYS A 66 -41.56 -7.86 8.49
CA LYS A 66 -40.75 -8.05 7.29
C LYS A 66 -39.77 -6.91 7.06
N GLU A 67 -40.18 -5.67 7.31
CA GLU A 67 -39.31 -4.50 7.25
C GLU A 67 -38.18 -4.62 8.27
N GLN A 68 -38.50 -5.01 9.51
CA GLN A 68 -37.48 -5.24 10.55
C GLN A 68 -36.51 -6.35 10.15
N ALA A 69 -37.01 -7.50 9.70
CA ALA A 69 -36.16 -8.61 9.28
C ALA A 69 -35.26 -8.24 8.08
N LEU A 70 -35.77 -7.40 7.16
CA LEU A 70 -35.01 -6.94 6.01
C LEU A 70 -33.92 -5.95 6.44
N ASN A 71 -34.23 -5.02 7.35
CA ASN A 71 -33.24 -4.10 7.91
C ASN A 71 -32.12 -4.84 8.65
N GLU A 72 -32.46 -5.82 9.50
CA GLU A 72 -31.46 -6.63 10.19
C GLU A 72 -30.58 -7.44 9.21
N TYR A 73 -31.17 -7.93 8.11
CA TYR A 73 -30.41 -8.62 7.08
C TYR A 73 -29.45 -7.66 6.35
N VAL A 74 -29.91 -6.47 6.01
CA VAL A 74 -29.10 -5.43 5.35
C VAL A 74 -27.95 -4.99 6.25
N GLU A 75 -28.20 -4.75 7.54
CA GLU A 75 -27.15 -4.41 8.51
C GLU A 75 -26.10 -5.52 8.60
N LYS A 76 -26.51 -6.78 8.76
CA LYS A 76 -25.57 -7.93 8.81
C LYS A 76 -24.79 -8.10 7.51
N ALA A 77 -25.40 -7.83 6.36
CA ALA A 77 -24.72 -7.88 5.07
C ALA A 77 -23.70 -6.75 4.96
N TYR A 78 -24.06 -5.56 5.40
CA TYR A 78 -23.20 -4.38 5.41
C TYR A 78 -21.98 -4.58 6.34
N ASP A 79 -22.20 -5.06 7.56
CA ASP A 79 -21.13 -5.35 8.52
C ASP A 79 -20.14 -6.38 7.96
N LYS A 80 -20.62 -7.45 7.34
CA LYS A 80 -19.76 -8.45 6.67
C LYS A 80 -18.92 -7.83 5.56
N VAL A 81 -19.52 -6.94 4.76
CA VAL A 81 -18.80 -6.25 3.69
C VAL A 81 -17.72 -5.35 4.31
N ILE A 82 -18.03 -4.59 5.35
CA ILE A 82 -17.05 -3.75 6.06
C ILE A 82 -15.91 -4.59 6.62
N GLU A 83 -16.21 -5.67 7.33
CA GLU A 83 -15.18 -6.56 7.90
C GLU A 83 -14.29 -7.14 6.81
N SER A 84 -14.88 -7.62 5.71
CA SER A 84 -14.12 -8.15 4.58
C SER A 84 -13.26 -7.09 3.91
N TRP A 85 -13.77 -5.87 3.76
CA TRP A 85 -13.05 -4.74 3.19
C TRP A 85 -11.88 -4.31 4.06
N LEU A 86 -12.10 -4.21 5.38
CA LEU A 86 -11.07 -3.81 6.34
C LEU A 86 -9.95 -4.85 6.40
N ARG A 87 -10.29 -6.14 6.31
CA ARG A 87 -9.31 -7.23 6.20
C ARG A 87 -8.52 -7.18 4.89
N GLN A 88 -9.19 -6.97 3.76
CA GLN A 88 -8.50 -6.81 2.48
C GLN A 88 -7.57 -5.61 2.47
N GLN A 89 -8.01 -4.50 3.10
CA GLN A 89 -7.21 -3.30 3.24
C GLN A 89 -5.95 -3.57 4.08
N SER A 90 -6.07 -4.27 5.22
CA SER A 90 -4.90 -4.63 6.03
C SER A 90 -3.93 -5.55 5.29
N GLU A 91 -4.45 -6.58 4.60
CA GLU A 91 -3.62 -7.50 3.80
C GLU A 91 -2.89 -6.76 2.67
N TRP A 92 -3.56 -5.80 2.02
CA TRP A 92 -2.94 -4.93 1.03
C TRP A 92 -1.83 -4.05 1.62
N PHE A 93 -2.07 -3.45 2.79
CA PHE A 93 -1.05 -2.63 3.46
C PHE A 93 0.16 -3.44 3.88
N GLU A 94 -0.03 -4.62 4.45
CA GLU A 94 1.07 -5.51 4.82
C GLU A 94 1.88 -5.93 3.59
N HIS A 95 1.21 -6.29 2.50
CA HIS A 95 1.88 -6.67 1.26
C HIS A 95 2.67 -5.50 0.65
N ALA A 96 2.07 -4.31 0.59
CA ALA A 96 2.75 -3.11 0.10
C ALA A 96 3.94 -2.73 0.98
N GLN A 97 3.82 -2.84 2.30
CA GLN A 97 4.90 -2.57 3.23
C GLN A 97 6.06 -3.57 3.05
N HIS A 98 5.74 -4.84 2.84
CA HIS A 98 6.75 -5.87 2.59
C HIS A 98 7.50 -5.61 1.27
N GLN A 99 6.77 -5.33 0.18
CA GLN A 99 7.38 -4.99 -1.11
C GLN A 99 8.24 -3.73 -1.03
N LEU A 100 7.79 -2.70 -0.32
CA LEU A 100 8.59 -1.49 -0.11
C LEU A 100 9.86 -1.78 0.68
N ALA A 101 9.78 -2.61 1.72
CA ALA A 101 10.96 -3.00 2.49
C ALA A 101 11.97 -3.80 1.66
N GLU A 102 11.50 -4.73 0.82
CA GLU A 102 12.35 -5.47 -0.13
C GLU A 102 13.03 -4.53 -1.12
N LEU A 103 12.27 -3.66 -1.79
CA LEU A 103 12.82 -2.69 -2.74
C LEU A 103 13.84 -1.75 -2.07
N LEU A 104 13.58 -1.33 -0.83
CA LEU A 104 14.48 -0.45 -0.09
C LEU A 104 15.78 -1.17 0.30
N ASN A 105 15.69 -2.45 0.67
CA ASN A 105 16.85 -3.29 0.93
C ASN A 105 17.67 -3.53 -0.36
N ASP A 106 17.01 -3.78 -1.48
CA ASP A 106 17.67 -3.94 -2.78
C ASP A 106 18.38 -2.66 -3.21
N GLN A 107 17.73 -1.50 -3.05
CA GLN A 107 18.36 -0.19 -3.29
C GLN A 107 19.56 0.03 -2.38
N GLN A 108 19.48 -0.33 -1.10
CA GLN A 108 20.60 -0.22 -0.17
C GLN A 108 21.76 -1.13 -0.57
N ASN A 109 21.47 -2.35 -1.02
CA ASN A 109 22.48 -3.29 -1.52
C ASN A 109 23.16 -2.77 -2.79
N ASN A 110 22.37 -2.26 -3.74
CA ASN A 110 22.90 -1.64 -4.96
C ASN A 110 23.79 -0.44 -4.64
N PHE A 111 23.37 0.43 -3.71
CA PHE A 111 24.18 1.57 -3.28
C PHE A 111 25.51 1.12 -2.65
N ASN A 112 25.47 0.09 -1.81
CA ASN A 112 26.68 -0.49 -1.22
C ASN A 112 27.62 -1.09 -2.28
N GLN A 113 27.08 -1.77 -3.29
CA GLN A 113 27.86 -2.28 -4.41
C GLN A 113 28.52 -1.16 -5.21
N VAL A 114 27.76 -0.13 -5.59
CA VAL A 114 28.29 1.05 -6.30
C VAL A 114 29.35 1.76 -5.46
N LYS A 115 29.14 1.89 -4.14
CA LYS A 115 30.15 2.44 -3.23
C LYS A 115 31.44 1.63 -3.23
N GLN A 116 31.35 0.30 -3.22
CA GLN A 116 32.52 -0.58 -3.29
C GLN A 116 33.21 -0.50 -4.66
N GLU A 117 32.46 -0.46 -5.75
CA GLU A 117 33.00 -0.27 -7.10
C GLU A 117 33.71 1.08 -7.24
N LEU A 118 33.13 2.15 -6.69
CA LEU A 118 33.74 3.47 -6.68
C LEU A 118 35.05 3.46 -5.87
N LYS A 119 35.04 2.86 -4.67
CA LYS A 119 36.27 2.69 -3.86
C LYS A 119 37.34 1.95 -4.64
N ARG A 120 37.00 0.83 -5.30
CA ARG A 120 37.94 0.06 -6.12
C ARG A 120 38.46 0.88 -7.31
N SER A 121 37.58 1.58 -8.02
CA SER A 121 37.92 2.44 -9.16
C SER A 121 38.86 3.58 -8.76
N ILE A 122 38.61 4.23 -7.63
CA ILE A 122 39.48 5.27 -7.06
C ILE A 122 40.82 4.65 -6.68
N ALA A 123 40.84 3.54 -5.94
CA ALA A 123 42.08 2.86 -5.55
C ALA A 123 42.91 2.46 -6.78
N THR A 124 42.30 1.89 -7.81
CA THR A 124 43.00 1.56 -9.06
C THR A 124 43.52 2.80 -9.78
N SER A 125 42.74 3.88 -9.82
CA SER A 125 43.14 5.14 -10.45
C SER A 125 44.31 5.79 -9.71
N VAL A 126 44.25 5.85 -8.39
CA VAL A 126 45.33 6.40 -7.55
C VAL A 126 46.58 5.53 -7.68
N ASN A 127 46.46 4.20 -7.63
CA ASN A 127 47.59 3.31 -7.80
C ASN A 127 48.25 3.44 -9.20
N SER A 128 47.44 3.63 -10.25
CA SER A 128 47.94 3.91 -11.61
C SER A 128 48.65 5.27 -11.72
N ARG A 129 48.31 6.25 -10.88
CA ARG A 129 48.99 7.55 -10.82
C ARG A 129 50.26 7.49 -9.97
N LEU A 130 50.25 6.76 -8.86
CA LEU A 130 51.43 6.53 -8.01
C LEU A 130 52.53 5.78 -8.75
N THR A 131 52.18 4.76 -9.54
CA THR A 131 53.14 4.06 -10.42
C THR A 131 53.78 5.00 -11.44
N LYS A 132 53.02 5.92 -12.04
CA LYS A 132 53.56 6.96 -12.93
C LYS A 132 54.43 7.99 -12.20
N LEU A 133 54.14 8.26 -10.93
CA LEU A 133 54.91 9.18 -10.10
C LEU A 133 56.32 8.64 -9.80
N ASN A 134 56.48 7.32 -9.73
CA ASN A 134 57.74 6.63 -9.46
C ASN A 134 58.84 6.92 -10.48
N GLN A 135 58.44 7.25 -11.71
CA GLN A 135 59.34 7.58 -12.82
C GLN A 135 59.22 9.05 -13.25
N SER A 136 58.54 9.88 -12.45
CA SER A 136 58.34 11.29 -12.78
C SER A 136 59.61 12.10 -12.54
N ASP A 137 60.12 12.71 -13.60
CA ASP A 137 61.28 13.61 -13.56
C ASP A 137 61.08 14.79 -12.61
N HIS A 138 59.83 15.22 -12.38
CA HIS A 138 59.52 16.29 -11.43
C HIS A 138 59.72 15.87 -9.97
N LEU A 139 59.33 14.64 -9.61
CA LEU A 139 59.53 14.14 -8.25
C LEU A 139 61.01 13.85 -8.01
N ILE A 140 61.69 13.28 -9.00
CA ILE A 140 63.14 13.07 -8.98
C ILE A 140 63.88 14.42 -8.85
N GLY A 141 63.44 15.46 -9.58
CA GLY A 141 63.99 16.81 -9.48
C GLY A 141 63.82 17.42 -8.09
N HIS A 142 62.63 17.31 -7.51
CA HIS A 142 62.36 17.82 -6.17
C HIS A 142 63.12 17.07 -5.07
N LEU A 143 63.23 15.74 -5.17
CA LEU A 143 64.03 14.94 -4.24
C LEU A 143 65.53 15.27 -4.35
N VAL A 144 66.04 15.60 -5.54
CA VAL A 144 67.41 16.09 -5.71
C VAL A 144 67.60 17.42 -5.01
N GLU A 145 66.64 18.34 -5.12
CA GLU A 145 66.70 19.63 -4.40
C GLU A 145 66.68 19.44 -2.88
N LEU A 146 65.83 18.55 -2.38
CA LEU A 146 65.78 18.20 -0.95
C LEU A 146 67.08 17.55 -0.46
N LEU A 147 67.72 16.71 -1.28
CA LEU A 147 69.01 16.11 -0.94
C LEU A 147 70.13 17.15 -0.83
N HIS A 148 70.14 18.17 -1.69
CA HIS A 148 71.08 19.27 -1.57
C HIS A 148 70.79 20.16 -0.37
N ALA A 149 69.52 20.41 -0.05
CA ALA A 149 69.12 21.18 1.13
C ALA A 149 69.48 20.46 2.44
N GLU A 150 69.30 19.13 2.52
CA GLU A 150 69.59 18.35 3.73
C GLU A 150 71.10 18.21 4.02
N ILE A 151 71.96 18.37 3.00
CA ILE A 151 73.43 18.37 3.13
C ILE A 151 74.00 19.80 3.25
N ASP A 152 73.14 20.83 3.28
CA ASP A 152 73.56 22.25 3.24
C ASP A 152 74.47 22.58 2.02
N ASP A 153 74.29 21.87 0.90
CA ASP A 153 75.00 22.12 -0.36
C ASP A 153 74.30 23.19 -1.20
N GLU A 154 74.27 24.43 -0.68
CA GLU A 154 73.67 25.60 -1.38
C GLU A 154 74.33 25.90 -2.73
N ALA A 155 75.59 25.48 -2.91
CA ALA A 155 76.36 25.68 -4.13
C ALA A 155 76.15 24.59 -5.20
N ARG A 156 75.44 23.50 -4.88
CA ARG A 156 75.23 22.31 -5.75
C ARG A 156 76.55 21.71 -6.26
N ASN A 157 77.57 21.66 -5.41
CA ASN A 157 78.89 21.17 -5.80
C ASN A 157 78.96 19.63 -5.77
N LEU A 158 78.08 18.97 -5.02
CA LEU A 158 78.06 17.51 -4.88
C LEU A 158 77.22 16.86 -6.00
N SER A 159 77.74 15.83 -6.65
CA SER A 159 76.99 15.13 -7.69
C SER A 159 76.04 14.10 -7.08
N VAL A 160 74.73 14.27 -7.26
CA VAL A 160 73.75 13.23 -6.90
C VAL A 160 73.83 12.08 -7.91
N LYS A 161 74.23 10.90 -7.43
CA LYS A 161 74.23 9.67 -8.22
C LYS A 161 72.80 9.17 -8.34
N LYS A 162 72.31 9.05 -9.57
CA LYS A 162 71.02 8.47 -9.90
C LYS A 162 71.21 7.02 -10.33
N ILE A 163 70.65 6.08 -9.59
CA ILE A 163 70.62 4.66 -9.96
C ILE A 163 69.18 4.32 -10.32
N THR A 164 68.92 4.17 -11.61
CA THR A 164 67.66 3.66 -12.14
C THR A 164 67.61 2.14 -11.97
N GLN A 165 66.62 1.66 -11.22
CA GLN A 165 66.25 0.25 -11.10
C GLN A 165 64.92 0.02 -11.83
N GLU A 166 64.60 -1.24 -12.16
CA GLU A 166 63.39 -1.59 -12.94
C GLU A 166 62.10 -1.07 -12.30
N ASP A 167 62.07 -0.98 -10.96
CA ASP A 167 60.91 -0.54 -10.18
C ASP A 167 61.03 0.86 -9.59
N GLY A 168 62.08 1.64 -9.86
CA GLY A 168 62.19 3.05 -9.41
C GLY A 168 63.61 3.61 -9.37
N VAL A 169 63.78 4.79 -8.77
CA VAL A 169 65.05 5.53 -8.73
C VAL A 169 65.59 5.65 -7.32
N VAL A 170 66.83 5.20 -7.12
CA VAL A 170 67.60 5.47 -5.89
C VAL A 170 68.49 6.67 -6.15
N LEU A 171 68.30 7.71 -5.34
CA LEU A 171 69.10 8.93 -5.35
C LEU A 171 70.07 8.85 -4.19
N THR A 172 71.37 9.04 -4.45
CA THR A 172 72.39 9.03 -3.41
C THR A 172 73.27 10.26 -3.55
N ILE A 173 73.41 11.02 -2.47
CA ILE A 173 74.33 12.13 -2.33
C ILE A 173 75.31 11.77 -1.20
N GLU A 174 76.60 12.05 -1.43
CA GLU A 174 77.71 11.60 -0.58
C GLU A 174 78.63 12.80 -0.33
N ASN A 175 78.90 13.08 0.94
CA ASN A 175 79.87 14.05 1.44
C ASN A 175 80.87 13.30 2.35
N GLU A 176 82.03 13.90 2.67
CA GLU A 176 83.11 13.26 3.44
C GLU A 176 82.66 12.71 4.81
N ASP A 177 81.57 13.26 5.38
CA ASP A 177 81.01 12.87 6.68
C ASP A 177 79.62 12.19 6.62
N SER A 178 78.95 12.16 5.47
CA SER A 178 77.56 11.64 5.39
C SER A 178 77.16 11.09 4.02
N ILE A 179 76.37 10.00 4.04
CA ILE A 179 75.75 9.41 2.85
C ILE A 179 74.24 9.44 3.07
N ILE A 180 73.50 10.17 2.23
CA ILE A 180 72.04 10.20 2.24
C ILE A 180 71.54 9.51 0.98
N SER A 181 70.70 8.49 1.17
CA SER A 181 70.06 7.77 0.08
C SER A 181 68.54 7.83 0.21
N ILE A 182 67.87 8.24 -0.87
CA ILE A 182 66.41 8.24 -0.97
C ILE A 182 66.01 7.23 -2.03
N ASN A 183 65.16 6.28 -1.63
CA ASN A 183 64.53 5.35 -2.54
C ASN A 183 63.08 5.77 -2.83
N THR A 184 62.81 6.18 -4.06
CA THR A 184 61.47 6.55 -4.53
C THR A 184 60.45 5.42 -4.41
N VAL A 185 60.89 4.16 -4.47
CA VAL A 185 60.05 2.97 -4.34
C VAL A 185 59.52 2.80 -2.92
N SER A 186 60.37 2.98 -1.90
CA SER A 186 59.96 2.89 -0.50
C SER A 186 58.92 3.96 -0.16
N LEU A 187 59.10 5.18 -0.66
CA LEU A 187 58.22 6.32 -0.42
C LEU A 187 56.83 6.10 -1.05
N ILE A 188 56.79 5.52 -2.26
CA ILE A 188 55.54 5.16 -2.93
C ILE A 188 54.88 3.94 -2.30
N ASN A 189 55.66 2.99 -1.79
CA ASN A 189 55.12 1.83 -1.08
C ASN A 189 54.49 2.22 0.26
N GLU A 190 55.05 3.21 0.98
CA GLU A 190 54.42 3.78 2.18
C GLU A 190 53.13 4.54 1.84
N LEU A 191 53.11 5.31 0.75
CA LEU A 191 51.89 5.96 0.26
C LEU A 191 50.81 4.94 -0.17
N ARG A 192 51.20 3.84 -0.81
CA ARG A 192 50.31 2.72 -1.13
C ARG A 192 49.76 2.07 0.15
N ALA A 193 50.61 1.80 1.13
CA ALA A 193 50.18 1.22 2.41
C ALA A 193 49.19 2.12 3.15
N GLY A 194 49.33 3.45 3.07
CA GLY A 194 48.37 4.39 3.64
C GLY A 194 47.03 4.45 2.89
N LEU A 195 47.00 4.14 1.60
CA LEU A 195 45.79 4.10 0.78
C LEU A 195 45.01 2.78 0.91
N ASP A 196 45.70 1.66 1.10
CA ASP A 196 45.06 0.35 1.29
C ASP A 196 44.37 0.20 2.66
N GLN A 197 44.65 1.12 3.62
CA GLN A 197 44.01 1.14 4.94
C GLN A 197 42.67 1.92 4.99
N LEU A 198 42.17 2.46 3.86
CA LEU A 198 40.95 3.31 3.74
C LEU A 198 39.78 2.64 2.98
#